data_AF-A0A1I7KLS0-F1
#
_entry.id   AF-A0A1I7KLS0-F1
#
_cell.length_a   1.000
_cell.length_b   1.000
_cell.length_c   1.000
_cell.angle_alpha   90.00
_cell.angle_beta   90.00
_cell.angle_gamma   90.00
#
_symmetry.space_group_name_H-M   'P 1'
#
loop_
_entity.id
_entity.type
_entity.pdbx_description
1 polymer ?
#
loop_
_entity_poly.entity_id
_entity_poly.type
_entity_poly.pdbx_seq_one_letter_code
_entity_poly.pdbx_strand_id
1 'polypeptide(L)'
;MNDQPRQPEEYDETAGGRSARMTWGLRAFGLLMALVVWLAMGFAEDLSSDARWVATIATLMAVWWMTEAIPLSATALLPIVLIPMLTARTVGEATAPYASSIVFLFLGGFLIAIAMEKWNLHRRIALLTLARVGVEPKRIVLGMMLATGFLSMWVSNT
;
A
#
# COMPACT_ATOMS: atom_id res chain seq x y z
N MET A 1 -25.51 42.68 26.71
CA MET A 1 -25.28 42.81 25.25
C MET A 1 -23.77 42.92 25.05
N ASN A 2 -23.10 41.80 24.81
CA ASN A 2 -21.71 41.81 24.36
C ASN A 2 -21.55 40.69 23.34
N ASP A 3 -22.23 40.85 22.19
CA ASP A 3 -22.14 39.96 21.05
C ASP A 3 -20.96 40.40 20.19
N GLN A 4 -19.76 39.96 20.55
CA GLN A 4 -18.66 39.95 19.60
C GLN A 4 -18.81 38.69 18.73
N PRO A 5 -18.83 38.81 17.38
CA PRO A 5 -18.87 37.64 16.52
C PRO A 5 -17.60 36.82 16.76
N ARG A 6 -17.78 35.54 17.13
CA ARG A 6 -16.68 34.58 17.23
C ARG A 6 -15.98 34.53 15.87
N GLN A 7 -14.73 34.99 15.82
CA GLN A 7 -13.90 34.83 14.64
C GLN A 7 -13.77 33.32 14.37
N PRO A 8 -13.90 32.86 13.11
CA PRO A 8 -13.65 31.47 12.79
C PRO A 8 -12.22 31.14 13.20
N GLU A 9 -12.05 30.12 14.06
CA GLU A 9 -10.72 29.61 14.38
C GLU A 9 -10.07 29.15 13.06
N GLU A 10 -9.03 29.86 12.66
CA GLU A 10 -8.16 29.47 11.55
C GLU A 10 -7.47 28.18 11.97
N TYR A 11 -8.04 27.04 11.56
CA TYR A 11 -7.40 25.74 11.73
C TYR A 11 -6.07 25.80 10.98
N ASP A 12 -4.97 25.89 11.72
CA ASP A 12 -3.62 25.76 11.17
C ASP A 12 -3.46 24.34 10.61
N GLU A 13 -3.78 24.17 9.33
CA GLU A 13 -3.70 22.91 8.58
C GLU A 13 -2.26 22.35 8.50
N THR A 14 -1.26 23.06 9.04
CA THR A 14 0.15 22.66 8.95
C THR A 14 0.61 21.63 10.01
N ALA A 15 -0.25 21.29 10.98
CA ALA A 15 0.16 20.56 12.19
C ALA A 15 0.16 19.01 12.09
N GLY A 16 0.62 18.41 10.99
CA GLY A 16 0.59 16.94 10.83
C GLY A 16 1.76 16.27 10.08
N GLY A 17 2.74 17.03 9.58
CA GLY A 17 3.87 16.46 8.84
C GLY A 17 5.00 15.98 9.74
N ARG A 18 5.52 14.77 9.53
CA ARG A 18 6.77 14.33 10.18
C ARG A 18 7.87 15.37 9.90
N SER A 19 8.58 15.82 10.95
CA SER A 19 9.70 16.74 10.79
C SER A 19 10.70 16.19 9.77
N ALA A 20 11.22 17.06 8.88
CA ALA A 20 12.20 16.65 7.87
C ALA A 20 13.37 15.86 8.48
N ARG A 21 13.84 16.27 9.67
CA ARG A 21 14.89 15.57 10.42
C ARG A 21 14.53 14.11 10.72
N MET A 22 13.29 13.87 11.13
CA MET A 22 12.80 12.53 11.44
C MET A 22 12.72 11.67 10.17
N THR A 23 12.21 12.21 9.07
CA THR A 23 12.14 11.50 7.79
C THR A 23 13.52 11.13 7.27
N TRP A 24 14.49 12.05 7.33
CA TRP A 24 15.89 11.75 6.97
C TRP A 24 16.53 10.73 7.92
N GLY A 25 16.21 10.80 9.22
CA GLY A 25 16.63 9.80 10.21
C GLY A 25 16.11 8.39 9.88
N LEU A 26 14.84 8.25 9.51
CA LEU A 26 14.24 6.96 9.12
C LEU A 26 14.85 6.40 7.83
N ARG A 27 15.15 7.27 6.86
CA ARG A 27 15.85 6.87 5.62
C ARG A 27 17.25 6.34 5.92
N ALA A 28 18.02 7.07 6.73
CA ALA A 28 19.35 6.67 7.17
C ALA A 28 19.31 5.38 7.99
N PHE A 29 18.30 5.21 8.85
CA PHE A 29 18.10 3.99 9.63
C PHE A 29 17.90 2.76 8.73
N GLY A 30 17.09 2.86 7.66
CA GLY A 30 16.94 1.77 6.69
C GLY A 30 18.27 1.37 6.03
N LEU A 31 19.08 2.36 5.62
CA LEU A 31 20.40 2.11 5.04
C LEU A 31 21.37 1.47 6.05
N LEU A 32 21.34 1.93 7.31
CA LEU A 32 22.15 1.36 8.38
C LEU A 32 21.77 -0.11 8.63
N MET A 33 20.47 -0.42 8.71
CA MET A 33 20.01 -1.80 8.90
C MET A 33 20.38 -2.71 7.72
N ALA A 34 20.27 -2.21 6.48
CA ALA A 34 20.72 -2.93 5.31
C ALA A 34 22.23 -3.21 5.36
N LEU A 35 23.05 -2.22 5.75
CA LEU A 35 24.50 -2.40 5.92
C LEU A 35 24.82 -3.42 7.01
N VAL A 36 24.10 -3.40 8.13
CA VAL A 36 24.26 -4.37 9.22
C VAL A 36 23.98 -5.79 8.73
N VAL A 37 22.88 -6.00 7.99
CA VAL A 37 22.56 -7.31 7.40
C VAL A 37 23.62 -7.73 6.39
N TRP A 38 24.05 -6.82 5.52
CA TRP A 38 25.10 -7.10 4.56
C TRP A 38 26.39 -7.54 5.27
N LEU A 39 26.84 -6.83 6.31
CA LEU A 39 28.03 -7.19 7.08
C LEU A 39 27.85 -8.53 7.81
N ALA A 40 26.72 -8.74 8.49
CA ALA A 40 26.44 -9.97 9.23
C ALA A 40 26.46 -11.20 8.33
N MET A 41 25.89 -11.11 7.13
CA MET A 41 25.86 -12.21 6.16
C MET A 41 27.19 -12.40 5.41
N GLY A 42 28.14 -11.45 5.54
CA GLY A 42 29.47 -11.59 4.97
C GLY A 42 30.36 -12.63 5.65
N PHE A 43 29.99 -13.05 6.85
CA PHE A 43 30.67 -14.10 7.61
C PHE A 43 30.13 -15.50 7.32
N ALA A 44 29.09 -15.63 6.48
CA ALA A 44 28.55 -16.91 6.07
C ALA A 44 29.34 -17.45 4.86
N GLU A 45 30.08 -18.55 5.04
CA GLU A 45 30.97 -19.12 4.00
C GLU A 45 30.21 -19.76 2.83
N ASP A 46 28.97 -20.23 3.05
CA ASP A 46 28.19 -20.99 2.06
C ASP A 46 27.16 -20.16 1.29
N LEU A 47 27.14 -18.83 1.46
CA LEU A 47 26.10 -17.99 0.88
C LEU A 47 26.51 -17.42 -0.49
N SER A 48 25.62 -17.52 -1.49
CA SER A 48 25.87 -16.89 -2.78
C SER A 48 25.89 -15.36 -2.64
N SER A 49 26.76 -14.71 -3.42
CA SER A 49 26.87 -13.24 -3.45
C SER A 49 25.51 -12.57 -3.75
N ASP A 50 24.76 -13.13 -4.70
CA ASP A 50 23.40 -12.68 -5.04
C ASP A 50 22.45 -12.76 -3.84
N ALA A 51 22.46 -13.85 -3.08
CA ALA A 51 21.55 -14.02 -1.92
C ALA A 51 21.81 -12.96 -0.84
N ARG A 52 23.09 -12.60 -0.60
CA ARG A 52 23.48 -11.56 0.34
C ARG A 52 22.92 -10.19 -0.06
N TRP A 53 23.04 -9.83 -1.34
CA TRP A 53 22.50 -8.58 -1.85
C TRP A 53 20.98 -8.54 -1.87
N VAL A 54 20.33 -9.65 -2.25
CA VAL A 54 18.86 -9.75 -2.20
C VAL A 54 18.34 -9.58 -0.77
N ALA A 55 18.96 -10.22 0.22
CA ALA A 55 18.59 -10.05 1.63
C ALA A 55 18.81 -8.62 2.13
N THR A 56 19.89 -7.97 1.67
CA THR A 56 20.21 -6.56 1.98
C THR A 56 19.13 -5.62 1.43
N ILE A 57 18.76 -5.79 0.16
CA ILE A 57 17.71 -5.00 -0.50
C ILE A 57 16.36 -5.26 0.17
N ALA A 58 16.03 -6.52 0.46
CA ALA A 58 14.79 -6.89 1.14
C ALA A 58 14.68 -6.26 2.54
N THR A 59 15.79 -6.23 3.29
CA THR A 59 15.84 -5.57 4.61
C THR A 59 15.61 -4.08 4.50
N LEU A 60 16.27 -3.42 3.54
CA LEU A 60 16.06 -2.00 3.27
C LEU A 60 14.58 -1.70 2.99
N MET A 61 13.98 -2.47 2.10
CA MET A 61 12.57 -2.33 1.73
C MET A 61 11.64 -2.59 2.91
N ALA A 62 11.89 -3.64 3.70
CA ALA A 62 11.09 -3.96 4.88
C ALA A 62 11.10 -2.81 5.89
N VAL A 63 12.28 -2.24 6.18
CA VAL A 63 12.38 -1.10 7.10
C VAL A 63 11.65 0.12 6.54
N TRP A 64 11.82 0.45 5.25
CA TRP A 64 11.15 1.59 4.65
C TRP A 64 9.64 1.42 4.48
N TRP A 65 9.13 0.19 4.32
CA TRP A 65 7.70 -0.08 4.38
C TRP A 65 7.14 0.08 5.78
N MET A 66 7.79 -0.51 6.79
CA MET A 66 7.32 -0.44 8.18
C MET A 66 7.37 0.99 8.76
N THR A 67 8.35 1.77 8.33
CA THR A 67 8.54 3.16 8.79
C THR A 67 7.90 4.19 7.87
N GLU A 68 7.42 3.78 6.69
CA GLU A 68 6.94 4.67 5.61
C GLU A 68 7.90 5.84 5.35
N ALA A 69 9.21 5.59 5.35
CA ALA A 69 10.23 6.63 5.15
C ALA A 69 10.22 7.21 3.71
N ILE A 70 9.69 6.40 2.79
CA ILE A 70 9.47 6.67 1.36
C ILE A 70 8.11 6.04 1.01
N PRO A 71 7.29 6.63 0.11
CA PRO A 71 6.02 6.06 -0.33
C PRO A 71 6.16 4.58 -0.74
N LEU A 72 5.21 3.72 -0.34
CA LEU A 72 5.29 2.28 -0.53
C LEU A 72 5.58 1.89 -1.99
N SER A 73 4.91 2.54 -2.94
CA SER A 73 5.10 2.31 -4.38
C SER A 73 6.50 2.71 -4.86
N ALA A 74 7.08 3.78 -4.33
CA ALA A 74 8.44 4.19 -4.69
C ALA A 74 9.49 3.24 -4.11
N THR A 75 9.33 2.80 -2.86
CA THR A 75 10.14 1.73 -2.25
C THR A 75 10.04 0.43 -3.04
N ALA A 76 8.84 0.08 -3.51
CA ALA A 76 8.61 -1.11 -4.31
C ALA A 76 9.39 -1.13 -5.63
N LEU A 77 9.77 0.02 -6.20
CA LEU A 77 10.53 0.11 -7.45
C LEU A 77 12.05 -0.03 -7.29
N LEU A 78 12.58 0.03 -6.06
CA LEU A 78 14.02 -0.08 -5.79
C LEU A 78 14.69 -1.32 -6.41
N PRO A 79 14.08 -2.52 -6.39
CA PRO A 79 14.68 -3.71 -6.98
C PRO A 79 15.04 -3.55 -8.46
N ILE A 80 14.29 -2.75 -9.22
CA ILE A 80 14.54 -2.54 -10.66
C ILE A 80 15.94 -1.97 -10.90
N VAL A 81 16.42 -1.13 -9.97
CA VAL A 81 17.75 -0.50 -10.06
C VAL A 81 18.77 -1.28 -9.26
N LEU A 82 18.45 -1.64 -8.01
CA LEU A 82 19.42 -2.21 -7.08
C LEU A 82 19.80 -3.65 -7.42
N ILE A 83 18.86 -4.49 -7.91
CA ILE A 83 19.17 -5.88 -8.23
C ILE A 83 20.17 -5.95 -9.39
N PRO A 84 19.96 -5.31 -10.55
CA PRO A 84 20.92 -5.38 -11.65
C PRO A 84 22.24 -4.66 -11.35
N MET A 85 22.24 -3.69 -10.43
CA MET A 85 23.45 -2.97 -10.02
C MET A 85 24.34 -3.80 -9.09
N LEU A 86 23.74 -4.63 -8.23
CA LEU A 86 24.45 -5.30 -7.13
C LEU A 86 24.56 -6.83 -7.30
N THR A 87 23.83 -7.42 -8.24
CA THR A 87 23.80 -8.88 -8.49
C THR A 87 24.12 -9.18 -9.95
N ALA A 88 24.29 -10.47 -10.28
CA ALA A 88 24.48 -10.90 -11.67
C ALA A 88 23.19 -10.90 -12.52
N ARG A 89 22.06 -10.43 -11.96
CA ARG A 89 20.75 -10.45 -12.62
C ARG A 89 20.55 -9.29 -13.58
N THR A 90 19.75 -9.54 -14.60
CA THR A 90 19.39 -8.56 -15.62
C THR A 90 18.23 -7.67 -15.18
N VAL A 91 18.08 -6.51 -15.82
CA VAL A 91 16.90 -5.64 -15.66
C VAL A 91 15.60 -6.38 -16.01
N GLY A 92 15.64 -7.27 -17.01
CA GLY A 92 14.49 -8.10 -17.38
C GLY A 92 14.06 -9.06 -16.27
N GLU A 93 15.02 -9.73 -15.63
CA GLU A 93 14.74 -10.59 -14.47
C GLU A 93 14.20 -9.79 -13.28
N ALA A 94 14.76 -8.61 -13.01
CA ALA A 94 14.31 -7.75 -11.92
C ALA A 94 12.90 -7.16 -12.15
N THR A 95 12.50 -6.94 -13.41
CA THR A 95 11.20 -6.34 -13.76
C THR A 95 10.10 -7.37 -14.08
N ALA A 96 10.45 -8.65 -14.30
CA ALA A 96 9.48 -9.70 -14.61
C ALA A 96 8.28 -9.79 -13.63
N PRO A 97 8.47 -9.66 -12.29
CA PRO A 97 7.34 -9.75 -11.35
C PRO A 97 6.30 -8.64 -11.50
N TYR A 98 6.68 -7.46 -12.00
CA TYR A 98 5.79 -6.32 -12.18
C TYR A 98 4.77 -6.54 -13.31
N ALA A 99 5.07 -7.46 -14.23
CA ALA A 99 4.19 -7.85 -15.33
C ALA A 99 3.49 -9.20 -15.09
N SER A 100 3.36 -9.64 -13.84
CA SER A 100 2.69 -10.90 -13.52
C SER A 100 1.19 -10.86 -13.83
N SER A 101 0.61 -12.01 -14.16
CA SER A 101 -0.83 -12.15 -14.44
C SER A 101 -1.71 -11.66 -13.29
N ILE A 102 -1.23 -11.75 -12.04
CA ILE A 102 -1.94 -11.27 -10.85
C ILE A 102 -2.04 -9.74 -10.85
N VAL A 103 -0.97 -9.02 -11.22
CA VAL A 103 -1.01 -7.54 -11.34
C VAL A 103 -2.04 -7.12 -12.39
N PHE A 104 -2.05 -7.79 -13.55
CA PHE A 104 -3.04 -7.52 -14.59
C PHE A 104 -4.47 -7.89 -14.19
N LEU A 105 -4.65 -8.95 -13.38
CA LEU A 105 -5.95 -9.31 -12.83
C LEU A 105 -6.50 -8.20 -11.93
N PHE A 106 -5.68 -7.67 -11.01
CA PHE A 106 -6.08 -6.54 -10.17
C PHE A 106 -6.35 -5.28 -10.99
N LEU A 107 -5.51 -4.98 -11.98
CA LEU A 107 -5.73 -3.87 -12.90
C LEU A 107 -7.08 -3.99 -13.63
N GLY A 108 -7.40 -5.18 -14.15
CA GLY A 108 -8.69 -5.47 -14.78
C GLY A 108 -9.86 -5.31 -13.81
N GLY A 109 -9.71 -5.80 -12.57
CA GLY A 109 -10.69 -5.61 -11.51
C GLY A 109 -10.96 -4.13 -11.18
N PHE A 110 -9.91 -3.32 -11.06
CA PHE A 110 -10.03 -1.88 -10.84
C PHE A 110 -10.68 -1.17 -12.03
N LEU A 111 -10.33 -1.54 -13.27
CA LEU A 111 -10.97 -0.98 -14.46
C LEU A 111 -12.47 -1.28 -14.51
N ILE A 112 -12.88 -2.49 -14.15
CA ILE A 112 -14.31 -2.85 -14.04
C ILE A 112 -15.00 -2.05 -12.93
N ALA A 113 -14.35 -1.89 -11.77
CA ALA A 113 -14.89 -1.09 -10.66
C ALA A 113 -15.10 0.38 -11.07
N ILE A 114 -14.10 0.99 -11.70
CA ILE A 114 -14.18 2.37 -12.22
C ILE A 114 -15.28 2.49 -13.28
N ALA A 115 -15.41 1.50 -14.18
CA ALA A 115 -16.50 1.50 -15.15
C ALA A 115 -17.88 1.41 -14.47
N MET A 116 -18.04 0.54 -13.47
CA MET A 116 -19.26 0.40 -12.68
C MET A 116 -19.62 1.70 -11.94
N GLU A 117 -18.63 2.41 -11.45
CA GLU A 117 -18.78 3.72 -10.82
C GLU A 117 -19.26 4.77 -11.84
N LYS A 118 -18.52 4.91 -12.96
CA LYS A 118 -18.81 5.88 -14.03
C LYS A 118 -20.22 5.75 -14.59
N TRP A 119 -20.71 4.53 -14.75
CA TRP A 119 -22.06 4.26 -15.26
C TRP A 119 -23.15 4.23 -14.18
N ASN A 120 -22.81 4.54 -12.92
CA ASN A 120 -23.70 4.46 -11.76
C ASN A 120 -24.38 3.09 -11.63
N LEU A 121 -23.73 2.02 -12.13
CA LEU A 121 -24.32 0.68 -12.15
C LEU A 121 -24.51 0.15 -10.73
N HIS A 122 -23.53 0.38 -9.85
CA HIS A 122 -23.64 0.08 -8.42
C HIS A 122 -24.88 0.74 -7.77
N ARG A 123 -25.17 2.01 -8.10
CA ARG A 123 -26.37 2.72 -7.60
C ARG A 123 -27.67 2.11 -8.13
N ARG A 124 -27.71 1.74 -9.42
CA ARG A 124 -28.89 1.05 -10.00
C ARG A 124 -29.14 -0.28 -9.30
N ILE A 125 -28.09 -1.06 -9.07
CA ILE A 125 -28.17 -2.33 -8.33
C ILE A 125 -28.68 -2.06 -6.90
N ALA A 126 -28.12 -1.08 -6.19
CA ALA A 126 -28.54 -0.74 -4.84
C ALA A 126 -30.03 -0.34 -4.76
N LEU A 127 -30.50 0.53 -5.67
CA LEU A 127 -31.90 0.95 -5.73
C LEU A 127 -32.84 -0.20 -6.10
N LEU A 128 -32.45 -1.07 -7.03
CA LEU A 128 -33.23 -2.25 -7.42
C LEU A 128 -33.35 -3.27 -6.28
N THR A 129 -32.31 -3.41 -5.47
CA THR A 129 -32.32 -4.25 -4.26
C THR A 129 -33.22 -3.63 -3.20
N LEU A 130 -33.10 -2.33 -2.94
CA LEU A 130 -33.92 -1.61 -1.97
C LEU A 130 -35.42 -1.67 -2.32
N ALA A 131 -35.75 -1.49 -3.60
CA ALA A 131 -37.12 -1.60 -4.09
C ALA A 131 -37.74 -2.99 -3.88
N ARG A 132 -36.90 -4.05 -3.82
CA ARG A 132 -37.37 -5.43 -3.57
C ARG A 132 -37.46 -5.79 -2.09
N VAL A 133 -36.53 -5.30 -1.26
CA VAL A 133 -36.40 -5.70 0.16
C VAL A 133 -37.16 -4.78 1.12
N GLY A 134 -37.35 -3.51 0.74
CA GLY A 134 -37.93 -2.46 1.58
C GLY A 134 -36.90 -1.72 2.46
N VAL A 135 -37.34 -0.68 3.18
CA VAL A 135 -36.50 0.26 3.97
C VAL A 135 -36.50 -0.01 5.48
N GLU A 136 -36.82 -1.23 5.92
CA GLU A 136 -36.91 -1.54 7.35
C GLU A 136 -35.49 -1.59 7.99
N PRO A 137 -35.20 -0.81 9.07
CA PRO A 137 -33.85 -0.66 9.62
C PRO A 137 -33.16 -1.97 9.98
N LYS A 138 -33.90 -2.94 10.54
CA LYS A 138 -33.36 -4.27 10.88
C LYS A 138 -32.91 -5.06 9.65
N ARG A 139 -33.64 -4.94 8.53
CA ARG A 139 -33.30 -5.61 7.26
C ARG A 139 -32.06 -5.00 6.60
N ILE A 140 -31.89 -3.68 6.74
CA ILE A 140 -30.71 -2.96 6.22
C ILE A 140 -29.45 -3.41 6.97
N VAL A 141 -29.49 -3.47 8.30
CA VAL A 141 -28.33 -3.93 9.11
C VAL A 141 -27.99 -5.39 8.81
N LEU A 142 -28.99 -6.28 8.77
CA LEU A 142 -28.77 -7.69 8.44
C LEU A 142 -28.20 -7.85 7.01
N GLY A 143 -28.73 -7.08 6.05
CA GLY A 143 -28.23 -7.06 4.67
C GLY A 143 -26.79 -6.59 4.59
N MET A 144 -26.40 -5.59 5.38
CA MET A 144 -25.02 -5.11 5.45
C MET A 144 -24.08 -6.16 6.06
N MET A 145 -24.47 -6.79 7.17
CA MET A 145 -23.66 -7.86 7.78
C MET A 145 -23.47 -9.05 6.85
N LEU A 146 -24.53 -9.49 6.16
CA LEU A 146 -24.45 -10.58 5.19
C LEU A 146 -23.64 -10.20 3.95
N ALA A 147 -23.83 -8.99 3.41
CA ALA A 147 -23.08 -8.52 2.25
C ALA A 147 -21.58 -8.36 2.59
N THR A 148 -21.24 -7.75 3.73
CA THR A 148 -19.85 -7.62 4.19
C THR A 148 -19.23 -8.98 4.50
N GLY A 149 -19.94 -9.87 5.20
CA GLY A 149 -19.44 -11.20 5.52
C GLY A 149 -19.27 -12.09 4.28
N PHE A 150 -20.22 -12.03 3.35
CA PHE A 150 -20.10 -12.69 2.04
C PHE A 150 -18.92 -12.08 1.30
N LEU A 151 -18.90 -10.77 1.00
CA LEU A 151 -17.79 -10.14 0.28
C LEU A 151 -16.42 -10.42 0.91
N SER A 152 -16.30 -10.47 2.24
CA SER A 152 -15.05 -10.82 2.95
C SER A 152 -14.53 -12.24 2.66
N MET A 153 -15.37 -13.17 2.22
CA MET A 153 -14.94 -14.53 1.84
C MET A 153 -14.36 -14.60 0.41
N TRP A 154 -14.74 -13.68 -0.48
CA TRP A 154 -14.26 -13.64 -1.89
C TRP A 154 -13.29 -12.48 -2.16
N VAL A 155 -13.28 -11.44 -1.32
CA VAL A 155 -12.42 -10.26 -1.41
C VAL A 155 -11.48 -10.27 -0.21
N SER A 156 -10.17 -10.27 -0.47
CA SER A 156 -9.15 -10.14 0.58
C SER A 156 -9.38 -8.85 1.35
N ASN A 157 -9.48 -8.96 2.67
CA ASN A 157 -9.71 -7.84 3.59
C ASN A 157 -8.69 -6.72 3.34
N THR A 158 -9.15 -5.60 2.81
CA THR A 158 -8.49 -4.28 2.80
C THR A 158 -9.59 -3.22 2.77
#